data_AF-A0A6P0HZY6-F1
#
_entry.id   AF-A0A6P0HZY6-F1
#
_cell.length_a   1.000
_cell.length_b   1.000
_cell.length_c   1.000
_cell.angle_alpha   90.00
_cell.angle_beta   90.00
_cell.angle_gamma   90.00
#
_symmetry.space_group_name_H-M   'P 1'
#
loop_
_entity.id
_entity.type
_entity.pdbx_description
1 polymer ?
#
loop_
_entity_poly.entity_id
_entity_poly.type
_entity_poly.pdbx_seq_one_letter_code
_entity_poly.pdbx_strand_id
1 'polypeptide(L)'
;ANINVDSMSEMDRIIANSDLVFTSTGATEPILDKAKLEGILAPNQSLMLVDISVPRNIATDVSELPNVRCFNVDDLKAVVAQNQESRRQMAMEAEVLLEEEVEAFDVWWRSLETVPTINSLRQKIETIREQELEKALSRLGSEFAEKHQEVIEALTRGIVNKILHDPMVQLRAQQDIEARRHAMQTLQLLFNLESEISSGKVV
;
A
#
# COMPACT_ATOMS: atom_id res chain seq x y z
N ALA A 1 28.23 -14.21 17.55
CA ALA A 1 27.41 -14.41 18.76
C ALA A 1 27.10 -15.89 18.88
N ASN A 2 27.23 -16.47 20.08
CA ASN A 2 26.79 -17.85 20.33
C ASN A 2 25.27 -17.82 20.49
N ILE A 3 24.54 -18.07 19.41
CA ILE A 3 23.08 -18.17 19.42
C ILE A 3 22.75 -19.65 19.49
N ASN A 4 22.07 -20.06 20.57
CA ASN A 4 21.48 -21.38 20.69
C ASN A 4 20.00 -21.27 20.31
N VAL A 5 19.51 -22.24 19.57
CA VAL A 5 18.11 -22.29 19.11
C VAL A 5 17.51 -23.57 19.64
N ASP A 6 16.41 -23.42 20.36
CA ASP A 6 15.73 -24.52 21.03
C ASP A 6 14.23 -24.51 20.68
N SER A 7 13.57 -25.62 20.96
CA SER A 7 12.15 -25.78 20.70
C SER A 7 11.28 -25.08 21.75
N MET A 8 10.04 -24.72 21.39
CA MET A 8 9.09 -24.13 22.36
C MET A 8 8.79 -25.09 23.54
N SER A 9 8.90 -26.40 23.31
CA SER A 9 8.78 -27.41 24.38
C SER A 9 9.88 -27.32 25.44
N GLU A 10 11.03 -26.73 25.12
CA GLU A 10 12.15 -26.55 26.06
C GLU A 10 12.12 -25.19 26.76
N MET A 11 11.16 -24.33 26.42
CA MET A 11 11.02 -22.96 26.94
C MET A 11 11.13 -22.92 28.46
N ASP A 12 10.41 -23.80 29.16
CA ASP A 12 10.35 -23.81 30.63
C ASP A 12 11.74 -24.06 31.24
N ARG A 13 12.49 -25.00 30.69
CA ARG A 13 13.87 -25.30 31.11
C ARG A 13 14.80 -24.12 30.82
N ILE A 14 14.62 -23.45 29.69
CA ILE A 14 15.47 -22.31 29.29
C ILE A 14 15.20 -21.12 30.19
N ILE A 15 13.93 -20.81 30.46
CA ILE A 15 13.53 -19.75 31.39
C ILE A 15 14.10 -20.01 32.79
N ALA A 16 14.04 -21.26 33.28
CA ALA A 16 14.62 -21.64 34.56
C ALA A 16 16.14 -21.44 34.64
N ASN A 17 16.85 -21.31 33.53
CA ASN A 17 18.29 -21.04 33.48
C ASN A 17 18.62 -19.62 32.97
N SER A 18 17.63 -18.74 32.92
CA SER A 18 17.78 -17.37 32.42
C SER A 18 17.61 -16.34 33.54
N ASP A 19 18.39 -15.26 33.47
CA ASP A 19 18.22 -14.08 34.32
C ASP A 19 17.30 -13.03 33.67
N LEU A 20 17.23 -13.04 32.33
CA LEU A 20 16.47 -12.10 31.50
C LEU A 20 15.84 -12.83 30.32
N VAL A 21 14.53 -12.66 30.14
CA VAL A 21 13.77 -13.26 29.04
C VAL A 21 13.03 -12.16 28.29
N PHE A 22 13.19 -12.16 26.95
CA PHE A 22 12.39 -11.34 26.05
C PHE A 22 11.30 -12.19 25.44
N THR A 23 10.07 -11.67 25.42
CA THR A 23 8.95 -12.29 24.71
C THR A 23 8.52 -11.39 23.56
N SER A 24 8.38 -12.00 22.38
CA SER A 24 8.07 -11.32 21.11
C SER A 24 7.37 -12.28 20.15
N THR A 25 6.32 -12.95 20.61
CA THR A 25 5.60 -13.96 19.80
C THR A 25 4.28 -13.40 19.27
N GLY A 26 3.73 -14.07 18.25
CA GLY A 26 2.39 -13.79 17.72
C GLY A 26 1.25 -14.45 18.51
N ALA A 27 1.49 -14.89 19.75
CA ALA A 27 0.45 -15.49 20.58
C ALA A 27 -0.67 -14.47 20.89
N THR A 28 -1.91 -14.94 20.80
CA THR A 28 -3.10 -14.13 21.13
C THR A 28 -3.44 -14.15 22.61
N GLU A 29 -2.93 -15.14 23.34
CA GLU A 29 -3.08 -15.33 24.79
C GLU A 29 -1.71 -15.35 25.46
N PRO A 30 -1.61 -14.99 26.75
CA PRO A 30 -0.37 -15.09 27.50
C PRO A 30 0.19 -16.52 27.51
N ILE A 31 1.49 -16.63 27.22
CA ILE A 31 2.25 -17.89 27.22
C ILE A 31 3.00 -18.13 28.54
N LEU A 32 3.15 -17.07 29.34
CA LEU A 32 3.70 -17.10 30.69
C LEU A 32 2.69 -16.49 31.67
N ASP A 33 2.36 -17.25 32.70
CA ASP A 33 1.54 -16.83 33.82
C ASP A 33 2.24 -17.13 35.15
N LYS A 34 1.63 -16.69 36.26
CA LYS A 34 2.19 -16.90 37.59
C LYS A 34 2.36 -18.39 37.90
N ALA A 35 1.34 -19.19 37.65
CA ALA A 35 1.33 -20.62 37.99
C ALA A 35 2.47 -21.38 37.30
N LYS A 36 2.73 -21.05 36.03
CA LYS A 36 3.80 -21.62 35.25
C LYS A 36 5.17 -21.21 35.77
N LEU A 37 5.36 -19.93 36.10
CA LEU A 37 6.63 -19.43 36.63
C LEU A 37 6.96 -20.00 38.02
N GLU A 38 5.97 -20.15 38.90
CA GLU A 38 6.14 -20.82 40.20
C GLU A 38 6.59 -22.27 40.06
N GLY A 39 6.15 -22.96 39.00
CA GLY A 39 6.52 -24.35 38.73
C GLY A 39 7.95 -24.54 38.22
N ILE A 40 8.57 -23.49 37.65
CA ILE A 40 9.88 -23.60 36.96
C ILE A 40 11.01 -22.84 37.68
N LEU A 41 10.69 -21.81 38.47
CA LEU A 41 11.69 -20.98 39.15
C LEU A 41 12.10 -21.56 40.50
N ALA A 42 13.39 -21.49 40.80
CA ALA A 42 13.86 -21.78 42.15
C ALA A 42 13.42 -20.68 43.13
N PRO A 43 13.21 -20.97 44.43
CA PRO A 43 12.60 -20.05 45.40
C PRO A 43 13.25 -18.66 45.53
N ASN A 44 14.55 -18.53 45.24
CA ASN A 44 15.31 -17.28 45.34
C ASN A 44 15.87 -16.81 43.99
N GLN A 45 15.42 -17.39 42.89
CA GLN A 45 15.89 -17.02 41.56
C GLN A 45 15.21 -15.74 41.10
N SER A 46 15.99 -14.69 40.85
CA SER A 46 15.48 -13.46 40.27
C SER A 46 15.32 -13.63 38.76
N LEU A 47 14.19 -13.22 38.20
CA LEU A 47 13.94 -13.23 36.76
C LEU A 47 13.44 -11.86 36.28
N MET A 48 14.06 -11.32 35.24
CA MET A 48 13.55 -10.17 34.52
C MET A 48 12.84 -10.62 33.24
N LEU A 49 11.63 -10.13 33.04
CA LEU A 49 10.83 -10.39 31.87
C LEU A 49 10.60 -9.08 31.12
N VAL A 50 10.83 -9.09 29.82
CA VAL A 50 10.57 -7.96 28.93
C VAL A 50 9.64 -8.41 27.81
N ASP A 51 8.40 -7.96 27.84
CA ASP A 51 7.38 -8.26 26.83
C ASP A 51 7.30 -7.12 25.82
N ILE A 52 7.74 -7.40 24.60
CA ILE A 52 7.65 -6.48 23.46
C ILE A 52 6.50 -6.84 22.51
N SER A 53 5.58 -7.70 22.95
CA SER A 53 4.46 -8.21 22.14
C SER A 53 3.16 -7.46 22.39
N VAL A 54 2.33 -7.37 21.35
CA VAL A 54 0.94 -6.89 21.43
C VAL A 54 0.08 -7.80 20.53
N PRO A 55 -0.82 -8.65 21.09
CA PRO A 55 -1.19 -8.82 22.51
C PRO A 55 -0.05 -9.32 23.41
N ARG A 56 -0.18 -9.09 24.73
CA ARG A 56 0.86 -9.46 25.71
C ARG A 56 1.05 -10.96 25.79
N ASN A 57 2.31 -11.37 25.82
CA ASN A 57 2.75 -12.75 26.01
C ASN A 57 2.84 -13.12 27.49
N ILE A 58 2.87 -12.13 28.39
CA ILE A 58 2.99 -12.33 29.83
C ILE A 58 1.71 -11.88 30.52
N ALA A 59 1.14 -12.77 31.33
CA ALA A 59 -0.08 -12.48 32.09
C ALA A 59 0.21 -11.49 33.22
N THR A 60 -0.81 -10.72 33.60
CA THR A 60 -0.70 -9.67 34.62
C THR A 60 -0.40 -10.18 36.02
N ASP A 61 -0.83 -11.40 36.32
CA ASP A 61 -0.66 -12.05 37.62
C ASP A 61 0.81 -12.36 37.95
N VAL A 62 1.69 -12.40 36.94
CA VAL A 62 3.15 -12.55 37.11
C VAL A 62 3.74 -11.45 37.98
N SER A 63 3.14 -10.24 38.00
CA SER A 63 3.59 -9.12 38.83
C SER A 63 3.45 -9.37 40.34
N GLU A 64 2.72 -10.41 40.75
CA GLU A 64 2.58 -10.81 42.15
C GLU A 64 3.79 -11.61 42.68
N LEU A 65 4.66 -12.10 41.80
CA LEU A 65 5.84 -12.86 42.20
C LEU A 65 6.95 -11.93 42.70
N PRO A 66 7.41 -12.07 43.95
CA PRO A 66 8.35 -11.11 44.57
C PRO A 66 9.74 -11.14 43.93
N ASN A 67 10.11 -12.26 43.30
CA ASN A 67 11.38 -12.49 42.63
C ASN A 67 11.33 -12.26 41.10
N VAL A 68 10.18 -11.85 40.54
CA VAL A 68 10.04 -11.61 39.10
C VAL A 68 9.72 -10.14 38.85
N ARG A 69 10.43 -9.53 37.90
CA ARG A 69 10.15 -8.17 37.41
C ARG A 69 9.72 -8.23 35.96
N CYS A 70 8.52 -7.75 35.66
CA CYS A 70 8.00 -7.70 34.31
C CYS A 70 7.96 -6.26 33.80
N PHE A 71 8.45 -6.06 32.58
CA PHE A 71 8.35 -4.82 31.83
C PHE A 71 7.63 -5.09 30.52
N ASN A 72 6.77 -4.18 30.11
CA ASN A 72 6.10 -4.22 28.81
C ASN A 72 6.53 -3.02 27.93
N VAL A 73 5.97 -2.94 26.72
CA VAL A 73 6.23 -1.84 25.77
C VAL A 73 5.97 -0.45 26.39
N ASP A 74 4.97 -0.29 27.25
CA ASP A 74 4.67 0.99 27.88
C ASP A 74 5.71 1.39 28.92
N ASP A 75 6.25 0.44 29.69
CA ASP A 75 7.34 0.70 30.65
C ASP A 75 8.61 1.14 29.92
N LEU A 76 8.88 0.58 28.74
CA LEU A 76 10.02 0.95 27.90
C LEU A 76 9.88 2.38 27.33
N LYS A 77 8.66 2.85 27.05
CA LYS A 77 8.44 4.23 26.56
C LYS A 77 8.95 5.28 27.55
N ALA A 78 8.85 5.02 28.85
CA ALA A 78 9.30 5.96 29.90
C ALA A 78 10.82 6.19 29.87
N VAL A 79 11.60 5.14 29.57
CA VAL A 79 13.08 5.22 29.48
C VAL A 79 13.52 5.93 28.20
N VAL A 80 12.77 5.73 27.12
CA VAL A 80 13.05 6.28 25.79
C VAL A 80 12.81 7.80 25.70
N ALA A 81 12.02 8.37 26.62
CA ALA A 81 11.72 9.81 26.67
C ALA A 81 12.96 10.70 26.90
N GLN A 82 14.10 10.14 27.30
CA GLN A 82 15.34 10.90 27.52
C GLN A 82 16.00 11.40 26.21
N ASN A 83 15.57 10.91 25.03
CA ASN A 83 16.07 11.31 23.71
C ASN A 83 15.08 12.19 22.91
N GLN A 84 14.24 12.98 23.59
CA GLN A 84 13.19 13.78 22.96
C GLN A 84 13.72 14.79 21.93
N GLU A 85 14.82 15.49 22.19
CA GLU A 85 15.30 16.53 21.27
C GLU A 85 15.83 15.95 19.95
N SER A 86 16.58 14.84 19.99
CA SER A 86 17.03 14.15 18.79
C SER A 86 15.86 13.57 17.99
N ARG A 87 14.83 13.04 18.67
CA ARG A 87 13.59 12.59 18.01
C ARG A 87 12.83 13.74 17.36
N ARG A 88 12.76 14.89 18.02
CA ARG A 88 12.09 16.09 17.50
C ARG A 88 12.77 16.57 16.23
N GLN A 89 14.09 16.63 16.22
CA GLN A 89 14.87 17.01 15.04
C GLN A 89 14.63 16.04 13.86
N MET A 90 14.71 14.72 14.11
CA MET A 90 14.43 13.72 13.08
C MET A 90 12.97 13.77 12.58
N ALA A 91 12.01 14.09 13.46
CA ALA A 91 10.61 14.23 13.07
C ALA A 91 10.40 15.45 12.16
N MET A 92 11.03 16.60 12.46
CA MET A 92 10.97 17.78 11.60
C MET A 92 11.57 17.50 10.22
N GLU A 93 12.69 16.78 10.15
CA GLU A 93 13.29 16.37 8.87
C GLU A 93 12.37 15.43 8.08
N ALA A 94 11.68 14.52 8.77
CA ALA A 94 10.70 13.63 8.15
C ALA A 94 9.44 14.36 7.69
N GLU A 95 8.97 15.37 8.43
CA GLU A 95 7.79 16.18 8.07
C GLU A 95 7.99 16.89 6.72
N VAL A 96 9.19 17.45 6.46
CA VAL A 96 9.50 18.08 5.17
C VAL A 96 9.37 17.08 4.01
N LEU A 97 9.93 15.88 4.17
CA LEU A 97 9.81 14.83 3.15
C LEU A 97 8.36 14.38 2.95
N LEU A 98 7.58 14.30 4.04
CA LEU A 98 6.17 13.95 3.97
C LEU A 98 5.34 15.01 3.24
N GLU A 99 5.63 16.30 3.44
CA GLU A 99 4.94 17.39 2.74
C GLU A 99 5.15 17.31 1.22
N GLU A 100 6.39 17.05 0.78
CA GLU A 100 6.72 16.85 -0.65
C GLU A 100 5.95 15.66 -1.25
N GLU A 101 5.89 14.54 -0.54
CA GLU A 101 5.17 13.34 -0.98
C GLU A 101 3.64 13.53 -0.98
N VAL A 102 3.10 14.29 -0.03
CA VAL A 102 1.66 14.62 0.01
C VAL A 102 1.28 15.49 -1.18
N GLU A 103 2.10 16.47 -1.55
CA GLU A 103 1.87 17.30 -2.74
C GLU A 103 1.93 16.45 -4.02
N ALA A 104 2.95 15.59 -4.16
CA ALA A 104 3.08 14.67 -5.28
C ALA A 104 1.88 13.71 -5.38
N PHE A 105 1.41 13.18 -4.24
CA PHE A 105 0.25 12.32 -4.18
C PHE A 105 -1.03 13.05 -4.60
N ASP A 106 -1.27 14.29 -4.15
CA ASP A 106 -2.45 15.06 -4.51
C ASP A 106 -2.47 15.40 -6.01
N VAL A 107 -1.32 15.77 -6.59
CA VAL A 107 -1.19 15.95 -8.05
C VAL A 107 -1.52 14.66 -8.80
N TRP A 108 -0.96 13.53 -8.37
CA TRP A 108 -1.23 12.22 -8.97
C TRP A 108 -2.71 11.83 -8.85
N TRP A 109 -3.29 11.93 -7.66
CA TRP A 109 -4.69 11.58 -7.39
C TRP A 109 -5.64 12.38 -8.27
N ARG A 110 -5.42 13.70 -8.37
CA ARG A 110 -6.19 14.60 -9.22
C ARG A 110 -6.06 14.28 -10.71
N SER A 111 -4.90 13.78 -11.15
CA SER A 111 -4.74 13.35 -12.55
C SER A 111 -5.67 12.19 -12.93
N LEU A 112 -6.09 11.37 -11.95
CA LEU A 112 -6.98 10.23 -12.17
C LEU A 112 -8.39 10.64 -12.62
N GLU A 113 -8.83 11.86 -12.32
CA GLU A 113 -10.12 12.41 -12.80
C GLU A 113 -10.24 12.39 -14.32
N THR A 114 -9.10 12.45 -15.03
CA THR A 114 -9.06 12.44 -16.50
C THR A 114 -9.29 11.06 -17.10
N VAL A 115 -9.12 9.99 -16.32
CA VAL A 115 -9.11 8.61 -16.80
C VAL A 115 -10.44 8.22 -17.49
N PRO A 116 -11.63 8.50 -16.94
CA PRO A 116 -12.89 8.16 -17.59
C PRO A 116 -13.07 8.85 -18.96
N THR A 117 -12.71 10.14 -19.04
CA THR A 117 -12.80 10.90 -20.30
C THR A 117 -11.82 10.38 -21.35
N ILE A 118 -10.59 10.04 -20.95
CA ILE A 118 -9.58 9.44 -21.85
C ILE A 118 -10.05 8.08 -22.37
N ASN A 119 -10.61 7.23 -21.51
CA ASN A 119 -11.12 5.92 -21.89
C ASN A 119 -12.28 6.06 -22.87
N SER A 120 -13.24 6.95 -22.58
CA SER A 120 -14.39 7.23 -23.44
C SER A 120 -13.96 7.75 -24.81
N LEU A 121 -12.98 8.67 -24.85
CA LEU A 121 -12.43 9.21 -26.09
C LEU A 121 -11.75 8.13 -26.94
N ARG A 122 -10.92 7.29 -26.30
CA ARG A 122 -10.26 6.17 -26.97
C ARG A 122 -11.28 5.20 -27.55
N GLN A 123 -12.27 4.81 -26.77
CA GLN A 123 -13.32 3.89 -27.21
C GLN A 123 -14.09 4.48 -28.40
N LYS A 124 -14.49 5.75 -28.33
CA LYS A 124 -15.19 6.44 -29.42
C LYS A 124 -14.39 6.41 -30.73
N ILE A 125 -13.09 6.70 -30.65
CA ILE A 125 -12.22 6.74 -31.84
C ILE A 125 -11.92 5.33 -32.37
N GLU A 126 -11.73 4.34 -31.49
CA GLU A 126 -11.58 2.94 -31.91
C GLU A 126 -12.83 2.42 -32.62
N THR A 127 -14.03 2.72 -32.10
CA THR A 127 -15.29 2.38 -32.78
C THR A 127 -15.37 3.00 -34.18
N ILE A 128 -14.96 4.27 -34.34
CA ILE A 128 -14.90 4.91 -35.67
C ILE A 128 -13.89 4.19 -36.58
N ARG A 129 -12.70 3.87 -36.06
CA ARG A 129 -11.66 3.15 -36.81
C ARG A 129 -12.17 1.80 -37.30
N GLU A 130 -12.81 1.02 -36.44
CA GLU A 130 -13.36 -0.30 -36.77
C GLU A 130 -14.45 -0.21 -37.83
N GLN A 131 -15.39 0.73 -37.70
CA GLN A 131 -16.45 0.96 -38.69
C GLN A 131 -15.89 1.34 -40.06
N GLU A 132 -14.90 2.22 -40.12
CA GLU A 132 -14.28 2.63 -41.39
C GLU A 132 -13.40 1.54 -41.99
N LEU A 133 -12.71 0.75 -41.15
CA LEU A 133 -11.94 -0.40 -41.58
C LEU A 133 -12.85 -1.47 -42.20
N GLU A 134 -13.96 -1.81 -41.55
CA GLU A 134 -14.95 -2.76 -42.06
C GLU A 134 -15.52 -2.32 -43.41
N LYS A 135 -15.91 -1.03 -43.53
CA LYS A 135 -16.37 -0.46 -44.81
C LYS A 135 -15.29 -0.55 -45.89
N ALA A 136 -14.04 -0.23 -45.58
CA ALA A 136 -12.94 -0.31 -46.53
C ALA A 136 -12.70 -1.75 -46.99
N LEU A 137 -12.65 -2.71 -46.06
CA LEU A 137 -12.46 -4.13 -46.37
C LEU A 137 -13.61 -4.70 -47.21
N SER A 138 -14.86 -4.33 -46.92
CA SER A 138 -16.02 -4.77 -47.69
C SER A 138 -15.98 -4.35 -49.18
N ARG A 139 -15.31 -3.22 -49.48
CA ARG A 139 -15.17 -2.68 -50.84
C ARG A 139 -13.99 -3.26 -51.62
N LEU A 140 -12.96 -3.76 -50.92
CA LEU A 140 -11.74 -4.29 -51.52
C LEU A 140 -11.90 -5.72 -52.06
N GLY A 141 -13.00 -6.42 -51.71
CA GLY A 141 -13.32 -7.76 -52.22
C GLY A 141 -12.34 -8.85 -51.78
N SER A 142 -12.49 -10.06 -52.32
CA SER A 142 -11.69 -11.25 -51.96
C SER A 142 -10.29 -11.29 -52.57
N GLU A 143 -9.90 -10.28 -53.36
CA GLU A 143 -8.57 -10.19 -53.98
C GLU A 143 -7.47 -9.71 -53.01
N PHE A 144 -7.86 -9.22 -51.83
CA PHE A 144 -6.94 -8.82 -50.76
C PHE A 144 -6.68 -9.98 -49.80
N ALA A 145 -5.47 -10.55 -49.87
CA ALA A 145 -5.01 -11.57 -48.93
C ALA A 145 -4.93 -11.04 -47.48
N GLU A 146 -5.05 -11.94 -46.50
CA GLU A 146 -5.01 -11.68 -45.05
C GLU A 146 -3.84 -10.76 -44.63
N LYS A 147 -2.66 -10.96 -45.23
CA LYS A 147 -1.47 -10.12 -45.02
C LYS A 147 -1.67 -8.63 -45.32
N HIS A 148 -2.52 -8.28 -46.29
CA HIS A 148 -2.81 -6.88 -46.59
C HIS A 148 -3.79 -6.27 -45.59
N GLN A 149 -4.71 -7.07 -45.03
CA GLN A 149 -5.63 -6.63 -43.99
C GLN A 149 -4.84 -6.27 -42.72
N GLU A 150 -3.86 -7.09 -42.34
CA GLU A 150 -2.96 -6.80 -41.20
C GLU A 150 -2.21 -5.47 -41.38
N VAL A 151 -1.73 -5.18 -42.59
CA VAL A 151 -1.01 -3.92 -42.88
C VAL A 151 -1.94 -2.70 -42.76
N ILE A 152 -3.18 -2.80 -43.26
CA ILE A 152 -4.18 -1.73 -43.17
C ILE A 152 -4.60 -1.55 -41.69
N GLU A 153 -4.77 -2.63 -40.95
CA GLU A 153 -5.08 -2.56 -39.52
C GLU A 153 -3.95 -1.88 -38.74
N ALA A 154 -2.70 -2.28 -38.97
CA ALA A 154 -1.54 -1.67 -38.34
C ALA A 154 -1.42 -0.17 -38.69
N LEU A 155 -1.69 0.20 -39.95
CA LEU A 155 -1.70 1.59 -40.40
C LEU A 155 -2.78 2.41 -39.66
N THR A 156 -4.03 1.93 -39.65
CA THR A 156 -5.15 2.65 -39.04
C THR A 156 -4.98 2.78 -37.52
N ARG A 157 -4.53 1.71 -36.84
CA ARG A 157 -4.16 1.76 -35.41
C ARG A 157 -3.02 2.75 -35.16
N GLY A 158 -2.01 2.78 -36.04
CA GLY A 158 -0.90 3.74 -35.96
C GLY A 158 -1.36 5.19 -36.05
N ILE A 159 -2.33 5.49 -36.93
CA ILE A 159 -2.93 6.83 -37.05
C ILE A 159 -3.70 7.19 -35.77
N VAL A 160 -4.57 6.30 -35.28
CA VAL A 160 -5.34 6.54 -34.06
C VAL A 160 -4.43 6.77 -32.85
N ASN A 161 -3.41 5.94 -32.66
CA ASN A 161 -2.45 6.10 -31.57
C ASN A 161 -1.73 7.45 -31.64
N LYS A 162 -1.32 7.91 -32.84
CA LYS A 162 -0.67 9.22 -33.01
C LYS A 162 -1.60 10.39 -32.74
N ILE A 163 -2.87 10.30 -33.17
CA ILE A 163 -3.88 11.35 -32.90
C ILE A 163 -4.16 11.45 -31.40
N LEU A 164 -4.30 10.30 -30.72
CA LEU A 164 -4.67 10.25 -29.31
C LEU A 164 -3.52 10.62 -28.37
N HIS A 165 -2.26 10.34 -28.76
CA HIS A 165 -1.10 10.48 -27.87
C HIS A 165 -1.04 11.85 -27.18
N ASP A 166 -0.97 12.93 -27.95
CA ASP A 166 -0.77 14.27 -27.40
C ASP A 166 -1.96 14.74 -26.55
N PRO A 167 -3.24 14.62 -26.99
CA PRO A 167 -4.39 14.96 -26.16
C PRO A 167 -4.40 14.22 -24.81
N MET A 168 -4.07 12.92 -24.79
CA MET A 168 -4.05 12.15 -23.55
C MET A 168 -2.91 12.57 -22.62
N VAL A 169 -1.71 12.80 -23.17
CA VAL A 169 -0.54 13.24 -22.39
C VAL A 169 -0.79 14.63 -21.81
N GLN A 170 -1.26 15.58 -22.63
CA GLN A 170 -1.52 16.95 -22.20
C GLN A 170 -2.64 17.03 -21.15
N LEU A 171 -3.70 16.22 -21.31
CA LEU A 171 -4.79 16.21 -20.34
C LEU A 171 -4.35 15.69 -18.97
N ARG A 172 -3.49 14.67 -18.92
CA ARG A 172 -2.93 14.13 -17.66
C ARG A 172 -1.89 15.06 -17.03
N ALA A 173 -1.10 15.76 -17.85
CA ALA A 173 -0.06 16.67 -17.39
C ALA A 173 -0.61 18.02 -16.91
N GLN A 174 -1.88 18.34 -17.19
CA GLN A 174 -2.47 19.61 -16.79
C GLN A 174 -2.66 19.68 -15.27
N GLN A 175 -1.89 20.56 -14.61
CA GLN A 175 -1.91 20.76 -13.16
C GLN A 175 -3.01 21.73 -12.70
N ASP A 176 -3.41 22.69 -13.55
CA ASP A 176 -4.52 23.59 -13.25
C ASP A 176 -5.86 22.84 -13.34
N ILE A 177 -6.56 22.77 -12.21
CA ILE A 177 -7.84 22.04 -12.07
C ILE A 177 -8.93 22.63 -12.98
N GLU A 178 -9.05 23.95 -13.04
CA GLU A 178 -10.06 24.63 -13.84
C GLU A 178 -9.78 24.41 -15.33
N ALA A 179 -8.52 24.59 -15.75
CA ALA A 179 -8.12 24.34 -17.13
C ALA A 179 -8.31 22.87 -17.54
N ARG A 180 -7.98 21.92 -16.66
CA ARG A 180 -8.17 20.48 -16.91
C ARG A 180 -9.65 20.13 -17.03
N ARG A 181 -10.49 20.66 -16.13
CA ARG A 181 -11.95 20.47 -16.18
C ARG A 181 -12.54 21.02 -17.47
N HIS A 182 -12.16 22.22 -17.88
CA HIS A 182 -12.58 22.81 -19.14
C HIS A 182 -12.13 21.99 -20.36
N ALA A 183 -10.90 21.48 -20.35
CA ALA A 183 -10.41 20.60 -21.41
C ALA A 183 -11.21 19.28 -21.49
N MET A 184 -11.51 18.66 -20.35
CA MET A 184 -12.37 17.46 -20.28
C MET A 184 -13.76 17.73 -20.83
N GLN A 185 -14.40 18.83 -20.42
CA GLN A 185 -15.73 19.22 -20.90
C GLN A 185 -15.73 19.51 -22.41
N THR A 186 -14.67 20.14 -22.91
CA THR A 186 -14.49 20.42 -24.34
C THR A 186 -14.39 19.10 -25.13
N LEU A 187 -13.59 18.13 -24.65
CA LEU A 187 -13.50 16.82 -25.29
C LEU A 187 -14.84 16.06 -25.26
N GLN A 188 -15.53 16.09 -24.12
CA GLN A 188 -16.85 15.49 -23.98
C GLN A 188 -17.86 16.08 -24.97
N LEU A 189 -17.87 17.41 -25.13
CA LEU A 189 -18.74 18.10 -26.06
C LEU A 189 -18.38 17.83 -27.53
N LEU A 190 -17.11 18.00 -27.90
CA LEU A 190 -16.66 17.89 -29.29
C LEU A 190 -16.76 16.46 -29.83
N PHE A 191 -16.55 15.45 -28.99
CA PHE A 191 -16.58 14.04 -29.38
C PHE A 191 -17.86 13.31 -28.94
N ASN A 192 -18.79 14.01 -28.29
CA ASN A 192 -20.02 13.46 -27.72
C ASN A 192 -19.74 12.19 -26.89
N LEU A 193 -18.86 12.34 -25.89
CA LEU A 193 -18.43 11.24 -25.02
C LEU A 193 -19.46 11.00 -23.92
N GLU A 194 -19.81 9.74 -23.68
CA GLU A 194 -20.66 9.36 -22.55
C GLU A 194 -19.88 9.51 -21.24
N SER A 195 -20.49 10.18 -20.26
CA SER A 195 -19.90 10.32 -18.94
C SER A 195 -20.29 9.11 -18.08
N GLU A 196 -19.35 8.20 -17.82
CA GLU A 196 -19.51 7.10 -16.85
C GLU A 196 -19.58 7.59 -15.38
N ILE A 197 -20.04 8.81 -15.10
CA ILE A 197 -20.08 9.37 -13.75
C ILE A 197 -21.32 8.89 -12.95
N SER A 198 -22.28 8.15 -13.54
CA SER A 198 -23.54 7.79 -12.84
C SER A 198 -23.57 6.43 -12.11
N SER A 199 -22.51 5.62 -12.11
CA SER A 199 -22.54 4.28 -11.52
C SER A 199 -21.38 4.01 -10.55
N GLY A 200 -21.27 4.84 -9.52
CA GLY A 200 -20.39 4.60 -8.37
C GLY A 200 -21.12 4.94 -7.08
N LYS A 201 -21.94 4.01 -6.58
CA LYS A 201 -22.45 4.06 -5.21
C LYS A 201 -21.27 4.20 -4.26
N VAL A 202 -21.24 5.31 -3.53
CA VAL A 202 -20.44 5.45 -2.31
C VAL A 202 -20.94 4.36 -1.35
N VAL A 203 -20.07 3.41 -1.03
CA VAL A 203 -20.16 2.56 0.17
C VAL A 203 -19.07 3.01 1.10
#